data_AF-A0A7C7Y203-F1
#
_entry.id   AF-A0A7C7Y203-F1
#
_cell.length_a   1.000
_cell.length_b   1.000
_cell.length_c   1.000
_cell.angle_alpha   90.00
_cell.angle_beta   90.00
_cell.angle_gamma   90.00
#
_symmetry.space_group_name_H-M   'P 1'
#
loop_
_entity.id
_entity.type
_entity.pdbx_description
1 polymer ?
#
loop_
_entity_poly.entity_id
_entity_poly.type
_entity_poly.pdbx_seq_one_letter_code
_entity_poly.pdbx_strand_id
1 'polypeptide(L)'
;MPFVKGNTIGAETRFKTGESGSPAGRPPDKLRRFINAELDENEREATGKQEAATKLEVLAERIVEDAIAGCIPSRKMLVDRLYPALNKHELANAEGQSLTVRWEREIHDAVSELDRILEEQKKRDAEGQHCDACGSPVRDEAPSLGMPQ
;
A
#
# COMPACT_ATOMS: atom_id res chain seq x y z
N MET A 1 6.48 -20.76 -27.41
CA MET A 1 7.44 -21.89 -27.47
C MET A 1 6.78 -23.09 -26.80
N PRO A 2 6.62 -24.24 -27.49
CA PRO A 2 5.89 -25.39 -26.95
C PRO A 2 6.71 -26.11 -25.87
N PHE A 3 6.04 -26.63 -24.83
CA PHE A 3 6.64 -27.46 -23.80
C PHE A 3 7.17 -28.75 -24.43
N VAL A 4 8.48 -28.96 -24.38
CA VAL A 4 9.13 -30.18 -24.87
C VAL A 4 8.85 -31.31 -23.86
N LYS A 5 8.03 -32.27 -24.29
CA LYS A 5 7.71 -33.49 -23.56
C LYS A 5 8.94 -34.40 -23.56
N GLY A 6 9.82 -34.28 -22.57
CA GLY A 6 11.05 -35.08 -22.59
C GLY A 6 12.06 -34.91 -21.45
N ASN A 7 11.72 -34.31 -20.32
CA ASN A 7 12.63 -34.33 -19.16
C ASN A 7 12.25 -35.50 -18.23
N THR A 8 12.83 -36.67 -18.48
CA THR A 8 12.62 -37.92 -17.73
C THR A 8 13.59 -38.10 -16.56
N ILE A 9 14.33 -37.06 -16.18
CA ILE A 9 15.25 -37.12 -15.04
C ILE A 9 14.43 -37.34 -13.76
N GLY A 10 14.60 -38.52 -13.15
CA GLY A 10 13.88 -38.93 -11.95
C GLY A 10 12.45 -39.41 -12.20
N ALA A 11 12.10 -39.84 -13.42
CA ALA A 11 10.76 -40.37 -13.72
C ALA A 11 10.37 -41.57 -12.83
N GLU A 12 11.35 -42.42 -12.51
CA GLU A 12 11.18 -43.58 -11.63
C GLU A 12 11.12 -43.22 -10.15
N THR A 13 11.72 -42.09 -9.75
CA THR A 13 11.69 -41.57 -8.37
C THR A 13 10.56 -40.58 -8.12
N ARG A 14 9.88 -40.13 -9.18
CA ARG A 14 8.82 -39.14 -9.10
C ARG A 14 7.55 -39.82 -8.62
N PHE A 15 7.00 -39.31 -7.52
CA PHE A 15 5.65 -39.69 -7.08
C PHE A 15 4.67 -39.58 -8.24
N LYS A 16 4.02 -40.69 -8.60
CA LYS A 16 2.99 -40.66 -9.65
C LYS A 16 1.84 -39.78 -9.19
N THR A 17 1.16 -39.15 -10.14
CA THR A 17 -0.06 -38.40 -9.85
C THR A 17 -1.07 -39.33 -9.15
N GLY A 18 -1.33 -39.09 -7.86
CA GLY A 18 -2.20 -39.93 -7.02
C GLY A 18 -1.46 -40.84 -6.01
N GLU A 19 -0.16 -41.06 -6.18
CA GLU A 19 0.70 -41.70 -5.18
C GLU A 19 1.28 -40.61 -4.25
N SER A 20 0.47 -40.10 -3.31
CA SER A 20 1.06 -39.34 -2.20
C SER A 20 2.03 -40.26 -1.46
N GLY A 21 3.23 -39.79 -1.11
CA GLY A 21 4.26 -40.57 -0.40
C GLY A 21 3.88 -41.09 0.99
N SER A 22 2.61 -41.03 1.37
CA SER A 22 2.03 -41.70 2.52
C SER A 22 1.28 -42.94 2.04
N PRO A 23 1.77 -44.17 2.29
CA PRO A 23 1.07 -45.41 1.90
C PRO A 23 -0.32 -45.54 2.54
N ALA A 24 -0.60 -44.79 3.60
CA ALA A 24 -1.91 -44.72 4.27
C ALA A 24 -2.90 -43.72 3.63
N GLY A 25 -2.48 -42.95 2.62
CA GLY A 25 -3.30 -41.90 2.00
C GLY A 25 -3.68 -40.77 2.96
N ARG A 26 -4.79 -40.08 2.66
CA ARG A 26 -5.34 -39.04 3.54
C ARG A 26 -5.83 -39.70 4.85
N PRO A 27 -5.46 -39.19 6.04
CA PRO A 27 -5.92 -39.77 7.29
C PRO A 27 -7.46 -39.81 7.33
N PRO A 28 -8.06 -40.85 7.93
CA PRO A 28 -9.51 -40.94 8.06
C PRO A 28 -10.07 -39.74 8.83
N ASP A 29 -11.25 -39.24 8.41
CA ASP A 29 -11.78 -37.95 8.87
C ASP A 29 -11.92 -37.84 10.39
N LYS A 30 -12.19 -38.96 11.07
CA LYS A 30 -12.23 -39.06 12.53
C LYS A 30 -10.89 -38.71 13.18
N LEU A 31 -9.78 -39.25 12.67
CA LEU A 31 -8.44 -38.98 13.18
C LEU A 31 -8.07 -37.52 12.98
N ARG A 32 -8.49 -36.91 11.86
CA ARG A 32 -8.26 -35.49 11.59
C ARG A 32 -8.99 -34.60 12.59
N ARG A 33 -10.22 -34.97 12.97
CA ARG A 33 -10.98 -34.25 14.01
C ARG A 33 -10.31 -34.34 15.37
N PHE A 34 -9.83 -35.54 15.76
CA PHE A 34 -9.08 -35.71 17.00
C PHE A 34 -7.80 -34.88 17.02
N ILE A 35 -7.00 -34.93 15.95
CA ILE A 35 -5.77 -34.13 15.84
C ILE A 35 -6.08 -32.64 15.94
N ASN A 36 -7.11 -32.15 15.25
CA ASN A 36 -7.47 -30.73 15.33
C ASN A 36 -7.97 -30.35 16.73
N ALA A 37 -8.73 -31.22 17.39
CA ALA A 37 -9.21 -30.96 18.75
C ALA A 37 -8.05 -30.87 19.76
N GLU A 38 -7.07 -31.77 19.63
CA GLU A 38 -5.86 -31.76 20.48
C GLU A 38 -5.00 -30.53 20.22
N LEU A 39 -4.89 -30.09 18.96
CA LEU A 39 -4.19 -28.85 18.60
C LEU A 39 -4.92 -27.62 19.17
N ASP A 40 -6.25 -27.56 19.06
CA ASP A 40 -7.05 -26.49 19.65
C ASP A 40 -6.89 -26.44 21.19
N GLU A 41 -6.82 -27.59 21.85
CA GLU A 41 -6.59 -27.69 23.30
C GLU A 41 -5.20 -27.18 23.69
N ASN A 42 -4.15 -27.64 23.00
CA ASN A 42 -2.78 -27.16 23.23
C ASN A 42 -2.63 -25.64 22.96
N GLU A 43 -3.29 -25.11 21.93
CA GLU A 43 -3.28 -23.68 21.63
C GLU A 43 -3.96 -22.86 22.74
N ARG A 44 -5.07 -23.35 23.29
CA ARG A 44 -5.75 -22.72 24.44
C ARG A 44 -4.89 -22.71 25.70
N GLU A 45 -4.22 -23.82 26.00
CA GLU A 45 -3.31 -23.90 27.14
C GLU A 45 -2.11 -22.95 26.99
N ALA A 46 -1.54 -22.84 25.78
CA ALA A 46 -0.39 -21.99 25.52
C ALA A 46 -0.71 -20.48 25.53
N THR A 47 -1.91 -20.10 25.11
CA THR A 47 -2.30 -18.68 24.96
C THR A 47 -3.21 -18.16 26.07
N GLY A 48 -3.84 -19.03 26.87
CA GLY A 48 -4.81 -18.67 27.90
C GLY A 48 -6.13 -18.10 27.35
N LYS A 49 -6.32 -18.09 26.03
CA LYS A 49 -7.55 -17.63 25.36
C LYS A 49 -8.58 -18.77 25.36
N GLN A 50 -9.78 -18.55 25.92
CA GLN A 50 -10.84 -19.59 26.01
C GLN A 50 -11.54 -19.87 24.67
N GLU A 51 -11.44 -18.97 23.70
CA GLU A 51 -12.02 -19.14 22.38
C GLU A 51 -10.99 -19.71 21.42
N ALA A 52 -11.35 -20.78 20.70
CA ALA A 52 -10.52 -21.28 19.61
C ALA A 52 -10.47 -20.20 18.53
N ALA A 53 -9.32 -19.53 18.41
CA ALA A 53 -9.12 -18.52 17.38
C ALA A 53 -9.35 -19.17 16.03
N THR A 54 -10.18 -18.56 15.19
CA THR A 54 -10.39 -19.11 13.86
C THR A 54 -9.06 -19.11 13.10
N LYS A 55 -8.86 -20.03 12.17
CA LYS A 55 -7.63 -20.05 11.33
C LYS A 55 -7.37 -18.70 10.65
N LEU A 56 -8.43 -17.95 10.36
CA LEU A 56 -8.34 -16.61 9.81
C LEU A 56 -7.83 -15.60 10.84
N GLU A 57 -8.28 -15.66 12.10
CA GLU A 57 -7.76 -14.83 13.18
C GLU A 57 -6.29 -15.12 13.44
N VAL A 58 -5.88 -16.39 13.54
CA VAL A 58 -4.47 -16.75 13.75
C VAL A 58 -3.60 -16.24 12.60
N LEU A 59 -4.05 -16.38 11.35
CA LEU A 59 -3.33 -15.82 10.20
C LEU A 59 -3.27 -14.29 10.26
N ALA A 60 -4.36 -13.62 10.64
CA ALA A 60 -4.42 -12.17 10.77
C ALA A 60 -3.47 -11.66 11.86
N GLU A 61 -3.50 -12.26 13.05
CA GLU A 61 -2.58 -11.97 14.16
C GLU A 61 -1.12 -12.13 13.69
N ARG A 62 -0.81 -13.24 13.01
CA ARG A 62 0.54 -13.50 12.51
C ARG A 62 1.03 -12.46 11.50
N ILE A 63 0.18 -12.04 10.57
CA ILE A 63 0.51 -11.00 9.58
C ILE A 63 0.84 -9.68 10.30
N VAL A 64 0.07 -9.33 11.34
CA VAL A 64 0.29 -8.11 12.13
C VAL A 64 1.61 -8.22 12.91
N GLU A 65 1.87 -9.34 13.57
CA GLU A 65 3.12 -9.58 14.29
C GLU A 65 4.35 -9.50 13.37
N ASP A 66 4.30 -10.17 12.21
CA ASP A 66 5.40 -10.14 11.23
C ASP A 66 5.62 -8.70 10.73
N ALA A 67 4.55 -7.92 10.53
CA ALA A 67 4.66 -6.53 10.13
C ALA A 67 5.33 -5.67 11.23
N ILE A 68 4.95 -5.85 12.50
CA ILE A 68 5.59 -5.19 13.65
C ILE A 68 7.08 -5.54 13.69
N ALA A 69 7.42 -6.82 13.51
CA ALA A 69 8.78 -7.34 13.55
C ALA A 69 9.69 -6.84 12.42
N GLY A 70 9.16 -6.20 11.36
CA GLY A 70 9.99 -5.71 10.25
C GLY A 70 9.67 -6.29 8.88
N CYS A 71 8.77 -7.26 8.79
CA CYS A 71 8.49 -7.96 7.53
C CYS A 71 7.84 -7.03 6.50
N ILE A 72 8.61 -6.65 5.47
CA ILE A 72 8.17 -5.74 4.41
C ILE A 72 6.94 -6.28 3.65
N PRO A 73 6.88 -7.58 3.25
CA PRO A 73 5.69 -8.14 2.62
C PRO A 73 4.42 -8.00 3.48
N SER A 74 4.50 -8.30 4.78
CA SER A 74 3.36 -8.22 5.69
C SER A 74 2.89 -6.76 5.87
N ARG A 75 3.83 -5.81 6.04
CA ARG A 75 3.51 -4.37 6.08
C ARG A 75 2.82 -3.91 4.80
N LYS A 76 3.38 -4.25 3.65
CA LYS A 76 2.81 -3.91 2.35
C LYS A 76 1.40 -4.47 2.21
N MET A 77 1.19 -5.72 2.59
CA MET A 77 -0.11 -6.35 2.51
C MET A 77 -1.15 -5.66 3.39
N LEU A 78 -0.76 -5.25 4.60
CA LEU A 78 -1.63 -4.47 5.49
C LEU A 78 -1.93 -3.09 4.90
N VAL A 79 -0.95 -2.37 4.39
CA VAL A 79 -1.16 -1.05 3.75
C VAL A 79 -2.08 -1.17 2.53
N ASP A 80 -1.78 -2.07 1.60
CA ASP A 80 -2.54 -2.23 0.35
C ASP A 80 -4.00 -2.63 0.61
N ARG A 81 -4.30 -3.33 1.71
CA ARG A 81 -5.64 -3.82 2.04
C ARG A 81 -6.40 -2.93 2.99
N LEU A 82 -5.76 -2.41 4.02
CA LEU A 82 -6.41 -1.58 5.04
C LEU A 82 -6.51 -0.13 4.62
N TYR A 83 -5.52 0.43 3.92
CA TYR A 83 -5.54 1.84 3.53
C TYR A 83 -6.74 2.19 2.64
N PRO A 84 -7.10 1.40 1.60
CA PRO A 84 -8.30 1.67 0.82
C PRO A 84 -9.60 1.46 1.60
N ALA A 85 -9.61 0.55 2.58
CA ALA A 85 -10.78 0.29 3.41
C ALA A 85 -11.01 1.45 4.40
N LEU A 86 -9.96 1.92 5.06
CA LEU A 86 -9.98 3.07 5.96
C LEU A 86 -10.31 4.35 5.20
N ASN A 87 -9.67 4.59 4.05
CA ASN A 87 -9.94 5.77 3.24
C ASN A 87 -11.40 5.80 2.74
N LYS A 88 -11.98 4.65 2.38
CA LYS A 88 -13.42 4.57 2.06
C LYS A 88 -14.32 4.88 3.26
N HIS A 89 -13.96 4.42 4.47
CA HIS A 89 -14.74 4.71 5.67
C HIS A 89 -14.59 6.17 6.12
N GLU A 90 -13.39 6.74 6.04
CA GLU A 90 -13.14 8.16 6.31
C GLU A 90 -13.89 9.05 5.32
N LEU A 91 -13.82 8.76 4.01
CA LEU A 91 -14.58 9.46 2.97
C LEU A 91 -16.10 9.23 3.03
N ALA A 92 -16.56 8.08 3.54
CA ALA A 92 -17.98 7.80 3.69
C ALA A 92 -18.61 8.49 4.91
N ASN A 93 -17.79 8.88 5.90
CA ASN A 93 -18.25 9.65 7.04
C ASN A 93 -18.51 11.12 6.64
N ALA A 94 -19.49 11.77 7.26
CA ALA A 94 -19.88 13.15 6.95
C ALA A 94 -18.71 14.16 7.06
N GLU A 95 -17.74 13.87 7.92
CA GLU A 95 -16.52 14.67 8.07
C GLU A 95 -15.54 14.49 6.89
N GLY A 96 -15.40 13.29 6.31
CA GLY A 96 -14.55 13.08 5.14
C GLY A 96 -15.16 13.63 3.85
N GLN A 97 -16.48 13.62 3.72
CA GLN A 97 -17.17 14.28 2.61
C GLN A 97 -16.98 15.80 2.66
N SER A 98 -17.07 16.39 3.85
CA SER A 98 -16.84 17.83 4.03
C SER A 98 -15.37 18.23 3.85
N LEU A 99 -14.42 17.36 4.24
CA LEU A 99 -13.00 17.50 3.90
C LEU A 99 -12.78 17.46 2.38
N THR A 100 -13.35 16.50 1.67
CA THR A 100 -13.17 16.39 0.21
C THR A 100 -13.67 17.65 -0.50
N VAL A 101 -14.88 18.12 -0.18
CA VAL A 101 -15.45 19.35 -0.76
C VAL A 101 -14.62 20.59 -0.41
N ARG A 102 -14.06 20.66 0.80
CA ARG A 102 -13.19 21.77 1.21
C ARG A 102 -11.88 21.78 0.43
N TRP A 103 -11.22 20.63 0.30
CA TRP A 103 -9.95 20.52 -0.42
C TRP A 103 -10.13 20.77 -1.91
N GLU A 104 -11.22 20.30 -2.52
CA GLU A 104 -11.56 20.61 -3.91
C GLU A 104 -11.71 22.12 -4.13
N ARG A 105 -12.34 22.83 -3.19
CA ARG A 105 -12.45 24.29 -3.23
C ARG A 105 -11.09 24.96 -3.07
N GLU A 106 -10.30 24.56 -2.07
CA GLU A 106 -8.97 25.15 -1.83
C GLU A 106 -8.02 24.93 -3.03
N ILE A 107 -8.08 23.76 -3.68
CA ILE A 107 -7.31 23.47 -4.90
C ILE A 107 -7.79 24.36 -6.05
N HIS A 108 -9.10 24.49 -6.25
CA HIS A 108 -9.65 25.34 -7.30
C HIS A 108 -9.28 26.82 -7.11
N ASP A 109 -9.34 27.31 -5.88
CA ASP A 109 -8.96 28.68 -5.53
C ASP A 109 -7.45 28.91 -5.76
N ALA A 110 -6.61 27.95 -5.36
CA ALA A 110 -5.17 28.02 -5.60
C ALA A 110 -4.81 28.01 -7.10
N VAL A 111 -5.51 27.20 -7.90
CA VAL A 111 -5.34 27.18 -9.37
C VAL A 111 -5.74 28.52 -9.97
N SER A 112 -6.86 29.10 -9.54
CA SER A 112 -7.35 30.39 -10.01
C SER A 112 -6.38 31.54 -9.65
N GLU A 113 -5.79 31.50 -8.45
CA GLU A 113 -4.77 32.47 -8.02
C GLU A 113 -3.50 32.34 -8.88
N LEU A 114 -3.05 31.10 -9.15
CA LEU A 114 -1.90 30.83 -10.02
C LEU A 114 -2.13 31.37 -11.43
N ASP A 115 -3.30 31.15 -12.02
CA ASP A 115 -3.64 31.67 -13.34
C ASP A 115 -3.60 33.21 -13.35
N ARG A 116 -4.12 33.86 -12.29
CA ARG A 116 -4.04 35.33 -12.17
C ARG A 116 -2.59 35.81 -12.12
N ILE A 117 -1.75 35.17 -11.31
CA ILE A 117 -0.33 35.51 -11.19
C ILE A 117 0.40 35.33 -12.53
N LEU A 118 0.12 34.26 -13.25
CA LEU A 118 0.73 33.99 -14.55
C LEU A 118 0.31 35.04 -15.59
N GLU A 119 -0.95 35.45 -15.63
CA GLU A 119 -1.41 36.52 -16.52
C GLU A 119 -0.83 37.90 -16.14
N GLU A 120 -0.69 38.19 -14.85
CA GLU A 120 0.00 39.40 -14.36
C GLU A 120 1.50 39.39 -14.69
N GLN A 121 2.16 38.23 -14.66
CA GLN A 121 3.55 38.09 -15.10
C GLN A 121 3.68 38.30 -16.61
N LYS A 122 2.82 37.67 -17.43
CA LYS A 122 2.82 37.87 -18.90
C LYS A 122 2.64 39.34 -19.28
N LYS A 123 1.77 40.07 -18.59
CA LYS A 123 1.59 41.51 -18.81
C LYS A 123 2.83 42.31 -18.44
N ARG A 124 3.44 42.02 -17.29
CA ARG A 124 4.71 42.66 -16.87
C ARG A 124 5.85 42.37 -17.84
N ASP A 125 5.92 41.15 -18.36
CA ASP A 125 6.93 40.77 -19.36
C ASP A 125 6.65 41.45 -20.71
N ALA A 126 5.38 41.68 -21.07
CA ALA A 126 5.01 42.42 -22.28
C ALA A 126 5.22 43.94 -22.17
N GLU A 127 5.09 44.51 -20.97
CA GLU A 127 5.26 45.94 -20.67
C GLU A 127 6.69 46.30 -20.25
N GLY A 128 7.51 45.32 -19.86
CA GLY A 128 8.87 45.50 -19.38
C GLY A 128 9.77 46.10 -20.46
N GLN A 129 10.60 47.07 -20.07
CA GLN A 129 11.65 47.59 -20.95
C GLN A 129 12.58 46.44 -21.35
N HIS A 130 12.69 46.22 -22.65
CA HIS A 130 13.66 45.29 -23.23
C HIS A 130 14.93 46.07 -23.57
N CYS A 131 16.08 45.46 -23.36
CA CYS A 131 17.35 46.09 -23.73
C CYS A 131 17.41 46.25 -25.26
N ASP A 132 17.53 47.49 -25.75
CA ASP A 132 17.58 47.82 -27.19
C ASP A 132 18.74 47.14 -27.94
N ALA A 133 19.79 46.69 -27.22
CA ALA A 133 20.97 46.06 -27.82
C ALA A 133 20.85 44.53 -28.00
N CYS A 134 20.06 43.84 -27.17
CA CYS A 134 20.00 42.37 -27.17
C CYS A 134 18.59 41.78 -27.01
N GLY A 135 17.55 42.61 -26.88
CA GLY A 135 16.15 42.18 -26.79
C GLY A 135 15.84 41.33 -25.57
N SER A 136 16.65 41.39 -24.51
CA SER A 136 16.39 40.67 -23.26
C SER A 136 15.60 41.56 -22.27
N PRO A 137 14.71 41.00 -21.45
CA PRO A 137 13.96 41.76 -20.45
C PRO A 137 14.92 42.33 -19.39
N VAL A 138 14.82 43.63 -19.11
CA VAL A 138 15.62 44.30 -18.08
C VAL A 138 15.06 43.87 -16.72
N ARG A 139 15.86 43.14 -15.94
CA ARG A 139 15.52 42.79 -14.55
C ARG A 139 15.88 43.96 -13.65
N ASP A 140 14.89 44.51 -12.93
CA ASP A 140 15.15 45.45 -11.84
C ASP A 140 16.02 44.75 -10.79
N GLU A 141 17.19 45.33 -10.48
CA GLU A 141 18.11 44.78 -9.49
C GLU A 141 17.39 44.66 -8.13
N ALA A 142 17.46 43.48 -7.53
CA ALA A 142 16.82 43.21 -6.24
C ALA A 142 17.34 44.19 -5.17
N PRO A 143 16.47 44.74 -4.30
CA PRO A 143 16.90 45.66 -3.26
C PRO A 143 17.93 44.99 -2.36
N SER A 144 19.13 45.56 -2.30
CA SER A 144 20.22 45.08 -1.47
C SER A 144 19.75 45.00 -0.01
N LEU A 145 19.70 43.79 0.55
CA LEU A 145 19.50 43.57 1.98
C LEU A 145 20.70 44.20 2.72
N GLY A 146 20.51 45.44 3.16
CA GLY A 146 21.48 46.15 4.00
C GLY A 146 21.71 45.35 5.28
N MET A 147 22.90 44.80 5.43
CA MET A 147 23.36 44.19 6.67
C MET A 147 23.65 45.32 7.68
N PRO A 148 23.04 45.33 8.87
CA PRO A 148 23.39 46.30 9.90
C PRO A 148 24.78 45.99 10.47
N GLN A 149 25.59 47.05 10.66
CA GLN A 149 26.89 47.01 11.33
C GLN A 149 26.73 46.94 12.85
#